data_AF-A0A7L0KI77-F1
#
_entry.id   AF-A0A7L0KI77-F1
#
_cell.length_a   1.000
_cell.length_b   1.000
_cell.length_c   1.000
_cell.angle_alpha   90.00
_cell.angle_beta   90.00
_cell.angle_gamma   90.00
#
_symmetry.space_group_name_H-M   'P 1'
#
loop_
_entity.id
_entity.type
_entity.pdbx_description
1 polymer ?
#
loop_
_entity_poly.entity_id
_entity_poly.type
_entity_poly.pdbx_seq_one_letter_code
_entity_poly.pdbx_strand_id
1 'polypeptide(L)'
;PPPLFFFLKWVTLSPSTIPYSYLGPFGRFLLYLVEHHHSCVCYWFYVSWLIHIVEAFYGIKLCQSKGITDPAIQFHWFIQTLLFGYASFGLLVSYKPSAKKHY
;
A
#
# COMPACT_ATOMS: atom_id res chain seq x y z
N PRO A 1 -0.58 -10.67 0.80
CA PRO A 1 -0.45 -10.48 2.26
C PRO A 1 0.51 -9.32 2.61
N PRO A 2 0.07 -8.34 3.42
CA PRO A 2 0.80 -7.11 3.76
C PRO A 2 2.24 -7.25 4.30
N PRO A 3 2.70 -8.37 4.89
CA PRO A 3 4.07 -8.47 5.39
C PRO A 3 5.14 -8.36 4.29
N LEU A 4 4.90 -8.95 3.12
CA LEU A 4 5.92 -9.00 2.06
C LEU A 4 6.26 -7.60 1.52
N PHE A 5 5.26 -6.75 1.31
CA PHE A 5 5.46 -5.37 0.86
C PHE A 5 6.33 -4.57 1.84
N PHE A 6 6.10 -4.77 3.15
CA PHE A 6 6.92 -4.12 4.17
C PHE A 6 8.38 -4.58 4.11
N PHE A 7 8.65 -5.88 3.99
CA PHE A 7 10.02 -6.39 3.84
C PHE A 7 10.69 -5.94 2.55
N LEU A 8 9.98 -5.89 1.42
CA LEU A 8 10.53 -5.38 0.16
C LEU A 8 10.82 -3.87 0.21
N LYS A 9 10.00 -3.10 0.93
CA LYS A 9 10.28 -1.69 1.25
C LYS A 9 11.56 -1.56 2.08
N TRP A 10 11.71 -2.39 3.11
CA TRP A 10 12.92 -2.41 3.94
C TRP A 10 14.16 -2.76 3.10
N VAL A 11 14.05 -3.77 2.23
CA VAL A 11 15.10 -4.16 1.28
C VAL A 11 15.50 -2.99 0.37
N THR A 12 14.53 -2.20 -0.10
CA THR A 12 14.79 -1.07 -0.99
C THR A 12 15.42 0.12 -0.27
N LEU A 13 14.90 0.48 0.91
CA LEU A 13 15.24 1.73 1.57
C LEU A 13 16.40 1.61 2.55
N SER A 14 16.57 0.45 3.19
CA SER A 14 17.60 0.23 4.22
C SER A 14 17.99 -1.25 4.34
N PRO A 15 18.51 -1.86 3.26
CA PRO A 15 18.82 -3.30 3.26
C PRO A 15 19.86 -3.69 4.32
N SER A 16 20.78 -2.79 4.68
CA SER A 16 21.84 -3.06 5.67
C SER A 16 21.32 -3.22 7.10
N THR A 17 20.10 -2.76 7.40
CA THR A 17 19.51 -2.82 8.74
C THR A 17 18.62 -4.06 8.95
N ILE A 18 18.47 -4.90 7.94
CA ILE A 18 17.64 -6.11 8.00
C ILE A 18 18.39 -7.20 8.79
N PRO A 19 17.79 -7.79 9.83
CA PRO A 19 18.40 -8.86 10.61
C PRO A 19 18.29 -10.23 9.89
N TYR A 20 18.96 -10.39 8.74
CA TYR A 20 18.84 -11.57 7.87
C TYR A 20 19.00 -12.91 8.63
N SER A 21 19.98 -13.01 9.53
CA SER A 21 20.27 -14.23 10.29
C SER A 21 19.13 -14.68 11.20
N TYR A 22 18.32 -13.74 11.71
CA TYR A 22 17.19 -14.03 12.60
C TYR A 22 15.92 -14.42 11.83
N LEU A 23 15.87 -14.19 10.52
CA LEU A 23 14.72 -14.47 9.66
C LEU A 23 14.78 -15.87 9.02
N GLY A 24 15.82 -16.66 9.29
CA GLY A 24 15.96 -18.03 8.81
C GLY A 24 15.93 -18.14 7.27
N PRO A 25 15.17 -19.09 6.68
CA PRO A 25 15.05 -19.22 5.23
C PRO A 25 14.55 -17.96 4.52
N PHE A 26 13.66 -17.20 5.16
CA PHE A 26 13.15 -15.95 4.60
C PHE A 26 14.24 -14.87 4.55
N GLY A 27 15.12 -14.82 5.56
CA GLY A 27 16.30 -13.95 5.55
C GLY A 27 17.25 -14.25 4.39
N ARG A 28 17.52 -15.52 4.10
CA ARG A 28 18.32 -15.92 2.93
C ARG A 28 17.69 -15.48 1.61
N PHE A 29 16.37 -15.57 1.49
CA PHE A 29 15.65 -15.07 0.33
C PHE A 29 15.78 -13.55 0.17
N LEU A 30 15.59 -12.77 1.23
CA LEU A 30 15.76 -11.31 1.18
C LEU A 30 17.20 -10.92 0.84
N LEU A 31 18.19 -11.62 1.40
CA LEU A 31 19.60 -11.40 1.09
C LEU A 31 19.88 -11.69 -0.40
N TYR A 32 19.35 -12.79 -0.94
CA TYR A 32 19.46 -13.10 -2.36
C TYR A 32 18.87 -11.99 -3.26
N LEU A 33 17.72 -11.43 -2.85
CA LEU A 33 17.12 -10.30 -3.57
C LEU A 33 18.03 -9.06 -3.54
N VAL A 34 18.67 -8.78 -2.40
CA VAL A 34 19.61 -7.65 -2.26
C VAL A 34 20.89 -7.87 -3.07
N GLU A 35 21.42 -9.09 -3.11
CA GLU A 35 22.69 -9.37 -3.78
C GLU A 35 22.53 -9.47 -5.30
N HIS A 36 21.42 -10.03 -5.78
CA HIS A 36 21.27 -10.37 -7.21
C HIS A 36 20.19 -9.55 -7.93
N HIS A 37 19.23 -8.97 -7.22
CA HIS A 37 18.05 -8.34 -7.83
C HIS A 37 17.72 -6.97 -7.26
N HIS A 38 18.63 -6.30 -6.56
CA HIS A 38 18.32 -5.07 -5.84
C HIS A 38 17.76 -3.97 -6.73
N SER A 39 18.37 -3.73 -7.91
CA SER A 39 17.85 -2.75 -8.87
C SER A 39 16.44 -3.08 -9.36
N CYS A 40 16.13 -4.37 -9.55
CA CYS A 40 14.79 -4.83 -9.94
C CYS A 40 13.79 -4.58 -8.81
N VAL A 41 14.14 -4.91 -7.57
CA VAL A 41 13.30 -4.67 -6.39
C VAL A 41 13.04 -3.17 -6.20
N CYS A 42 14.07 -2.32 -6.33
CA CYS A 42 13.92 -0.87 -6.28
C CYS A 42 12.97 -0.35 -7.38
N TYR A 43 13.14 -0.83 -8.61
CA TYR A 43 12.27 -0.44 -9.73
C TYR A 43 10.81 -0.77 -9.44
N TRP A 44 10.52 -2.03 -9.07
CA TRP A 44 9.16 -2.45 -8.73
C TRP A 44 8.59 -1.73 -7.51
N PHE A 45 9.43 -1.37 -6.54
CA PHE A 45 9.03 -0.58 -5.39
C PHE A 45 8.53 0.81 -5.81
N TYR A 46 9.27 1.54 -6.64
CA TYR A 46 8.85 2.87 -7.10
C TYR A 46 7.62 2.80 -8.02
N VAL A 47 7.54 1.79 -8.90
CA VAL A 47 6.34 1.54 -9.72
C VAL A 47 5.12 1.27 -8.84
N SER A 48 5.26 0.45 -7.80
CA SER A 48 4.17 0.17 -6.86
C SER A 48 3.72 1.43 -6.11
N TRP A 49 4.64 2.30 -5.70
CA TRP A 49 4.30 3.59 -5.09
C TRP A 49 3.53 4.50 -6.04
N LEU A 50 3.94 4.56 -7.31
CA LEU A 50 3.21 5.30 -8.33
C LEU A 50 1.78 4.79 -8.48
N ILE A 51 1.58 3.46 -8.49
CA ILE A 51 0.26 2.84 -8.54
C ILE A 51 -0.57 3.23 -7.31
N HIS A 52 -0.03 3.14 -6.10
CA HIS A 52 -0.76 3.51 -4.87
C HIS A 52 -1.15 4.99 -4.85
N ILE A 53 -0.30 5.88 -5.38
CA ILE A 53 -0.63 7.31 -5.53
C ILE A 53 -1.84 7.48 -6.46
N VAL A 54 -1.83 6.80 -7.61
CA VAL A 54 -2.96 6.83 -8.56
C VAL A 54 -4.23 6.28 -7.91
N GLU A 55 -4.16 5.13 -7.23
CA GLU A 55 -5.28 4.53 -6.50
C GLU A 55 -5.83 5.48 -5.42
N ALA A 56 -4.96 6.16 -4.67
CA ALA A 56 -5.36 7.07 -3.61
C ALA A 56 -6.12 8.29 -4.16
N PHE A 57 -5.68 8.86 -5.29
CA PHE A 57 -6.41 9.93 -5.97
C PHE A 57 -7.76 9.46 -6.53
N TYR A 58 -7.82 8.27 -7.13
CA TYR A 58 -9.10 7.67 -7.54
C TYR A 58 -10.01 7.41 -6.33
N GLY A 59 -9.44 7.02 -5.19
CA GLY A 59 -10.15 6.84 -3.92
C GLY A 59 -10.89 8.11 -3.49
N ILE A 60 -10.24 9.28 -3.56
CA ILE A 60 -10.91 10.56 -3.25
C ILE A 60 -12.13 10.78 -4.16
N LYS A 61 -11.99 10.56 -5.47
CA LYS A 61 -13.11 10.70 -6.42
C LYS A 61 -14.24 9.71 -6.14
N LEU A 62 -13.89 8.47 -5.77
CA LEU A 62 -14.84 7.43 -5.43
C LEU A 62 -15.57 7.72 -4.12
N CYS A 63 -14.91 8.33 -3.13
CA CYS A 63 -15.57 8.85 -1.93
C CYS A 63 -16.65 9.86 -2.30
N GLN A 64 -16.32 10.83 -3.17
CA GLN A 64 -17.26 11.86 -3.63
C GLN A 64 -18.47 11.24 -4.33
N SER A 65 -18.26 10.28 -5.23
CA SER A 65 -19.37 9.59 -5.93
C SER A 65 -20.23 8.74 -5.00
N LYS A 66 -19.70 8.30 -3.86
CA LYS A 66 -20.43 7.56 -2.81
C LYS A 66 -21.05 8.48 -1.75
N GLY A 67 -21.01 9.80 -1.95
CA GLY A 67 -21.58 10.77 -1.02
C GLY A 67 -20.75 11.01 0.26
N ILE A 68 -19.52 10.51 0.31
CA ILE A 68 -18.57 10.81 1.38
C ILE A 68 -17.94 12.17 1.05
N THR A 69 -18.51 13.26 1.57
CA THR A 69 -18.07 14.63 1.29
C THR A 69 -17.18 15.23 2.37
N ASP A 70 -17.07 14.58 3.53
CA ASP A 70 -16.21 15.03 4.62
C ASP A 70 -14.73 14.97 4.21
N PRO A 71 -13.99 16.10 4.22
CA PRO A 71 -12.60 16.13 3.78
C PRO A 71 -11.65 15.30 4.65
N ALA A 72 -11.90 15.19 5.96
CA ALA A 72 -11.05 14.41 6.86
C ALA A 72 -11.22 12.91 6.59
N ILE A 73 -12.44 12.45 6.31
CA ILE A 73 -12.71 11.06 5.93
C ILE A 73 -12.11 10.73 4.56
N GLN A 74 -12.23 11.63 3.58
CA GLN A 74 -11.57 11.46 2.28
C GLN A 74 -10.05 11.38 2.41
N PHE A 75 -9.45 12.24 3.25
CA PHE A 75 -8.02 12.23 3.51
C PHE A 75 -7.58 10.93 4.20
N HIS A 76 -8.40 10.38 5.12
CA HIS A 76 -8.13 9.09 5.74
C HIS A 76 -8.11 7.95 4.71
N TRP A 77 -9.07 7.91 3.79
CA TRP A 77 -9.08 6.94 2.68
C TRP A 77 -7.88 7.09 1.76
N PHE A 78 -7.47 8.33 1.47
CA PHE A 78 -6.26 8.60 0.70
C PHE A 78 -5.02 8.04 1.38
N ILE A 79 -4.81 8.32 2.67
CA ILE A 79 -3.65 7.86 3.44
C ILE A 79 -3.65 6.33 3.57
N GLN A 80 -4.79 5.71 3.90
CA GLN A 80 -4.87 4.25 3.97
C GLN A 80 -4.61 3.60 2.60
N THR A 81 -5.11 4.17 1.50
CA THR A 81 -4.83 3.64 0.16
C THR A 81 -3.37 3.83 -0.24
N LEU A 82 -2.74 4.95 0.13
CA LEU A 82 -1.32 5.15 -0.15
C LEU A 82 -0.42 4.11 0.56
N LEU A 83 -0.78 3.76 1.80
CA LEU A 83 -0.02 2.81 2.63
C LEU A 83 -0.30 1.35 2.30
N PHE A 84 -1.56 1.00 2.03
CA PHE A 84 -2.02 -0.38 1.88
C PHE A 84 -2.46 -0.76 0.45
N GLY A 85 -2.42 0.20 -0.48
CA GLY A 85 -2.77 0.04 -1.89
C GLY A 85 -4.19 -0.47 -2.08
N TYR A 86 -4.31 -1.38 -3.06
CA TYR A 86 -5.55 -2.03 -3.45
C TYR A 86 -6.37 -2.63 -2.30
N ALA A 87 -5.75 -3.09 -1.21
CA ALA A 87 -6.50 -3.65 -0.08
C ALA A 87 -7.43 -2.61 0.57
N SER A 88 -6.96 -1.37 0.74
CA SER A 88 -7.80 -0.27 1.24
C SER A 88 -8.74 0.24 0.15
N PHE A 89 -8.25 0.42 -1.08
CA PHE A 89 -9.07 0.88 -2.19
C PHE A 89 -10.26 -0.06 -2.49
N GLY A 90 -10.04 -1.37 -2.48
CA GLY A 90 -11.07 -2.38 -2.69
C GLY A 90 -12.16 -2.39 -1.62
N LEU A 91 -11.80 -2.04 -0.37
CA LEU A 91 -12.77 -1.83 0.71
C LEU A 91 -13.66 -0.62 0.38
N LEU A 92 -13.08 0.48 -0.09
CA LEU A 92 -13.84 1.66 -0.52
C LEU A 92 -14.73 1.36 -1.73
N VAL A 93 -14.24 0.59 -2.72
CA VAL A 93 -15.05 0.12 -3.87
C VAL A 93 -16.28 -0.66 -3.39
N SER A 94 -16.07 -1.57 -2.44
CA SER A 94 -17.13 -2.44 -1.90
C SER A 94 -18.09 -1.72 -0.95
N TYR A 95 -17.69 -0.57 -0.39
CA TYR A 95 -18.52 0.21 0.52
C TYR A 95 -19.82 0.66 -0.16
N LYS A 96 -20.96 0.35 0.45
CA LYS A 96 -22.28 0.84 0.04
C LYS A 96 -22.71 1.92 1.03
N PRO A 97 -22.93 3.17 0.59
CA PRO A 97 -23.39 4.21 1.50
C PRO A 97 -24.76 3.83 2.08
N SER A 98 -24.95 4.08 3.38
CA SER A 98 -26.24 3.85 4.03
C SER A 98 -27.29 4.74 3.37
N ALA A 99 -28.45 4.17 3.03
CA ALA A 99 -29.58 4.97 2.57
C ALA A 99 -29.93 5.97 3.68
N LYS A 100 -29.83 7.27 3.39
CA LYS A 100 -30.27 8.30 4.33
C LYS A 100 -31.74 8.02 4.68
N LYS A 101 -32.03 7.65 5.92
CA LYS A 101 -33.39 7.73 6.45
C LYS A 101 -33.71 9.21 6.57
N HIS A 102 -34.56 9.70 5.66
CA HIS A 102 -35.25 10.97 5.86
C HIS A 102 -36.27 10.74 6.98
N TYR A 103 -36.03 11.34 8.14
CA TYR A 103 -37.03 11.52 9.21
C TYR A 103 -37.62 12.92 9.08
#